data_AF-A0A528V1J4-F1
#
_entry.id   AF-A0A528V1J4-F1
#
_cell.length_a   1.000
_cell.length_b   1.000
_cell.length_c   1.000
_cell.angle_alpha   90.00
_cell.angle_beta   90.00
_cell.angle_gamma   90.00
#
_symmetry.space_group_name_H-M   'P 1'
#
loop_
_entity.id
_entity.type
_entity.pdbx_description
1 polymer ?
#
loop_
_entity_poly.entity_id
_entity_poly.type
_entity_poly.pdbx_seq_one_letter_code
_entity_poly.pdbx_strand_id
1 'polypeptide(L)' 'LMISDFYPEHGMAPVKPQGFTMQLHLGSDDIDAWWQRAIDAGCKVGTPLQVMFWGDRWGQLTDPFGVEWAMNAPVKA' A
#
# COMPACT_ATOMS: atom_id res chain seq x y z
N LEU A 1 7.57 12.41 -2.66
CA LEU A 1 6.92 12.15 -1.35
C LEU A 1 8.04 11.97 -0.33
N MET A 2 7.99 12.66 0.82
CA MET A 2 8.95 12.46 1.91
C MET A 2 8.22 11.70 3.02
N ILE A 3 8.70 10.50 3.34
CA ILE A 3 8.19 9.65 4.42
C ILE A 3 9.38 9.38 5.33
N SER A 4 9.14 9.38 6.64
CA SER A 4 10.13 9.03 7.66
C SER A 4 9.59 7.88 8.50
N ASP A 5 10.48 6.98 8.87
CA ASP A 5 10.19 5.90 9.83
C ASP A 5 10.09 6.46 11.25
N PHE A 6 9.69 5.59 12.19
CA PHE A 6 9.80 5.86 13.62
C PHE A 6 11.28 5.93 14.03
N TYR A 7 11.60 6.79 15.01
CA TYR A 7 12.95 6.94 15.59
C TYR A 7 12.89 6.70 17.11
N PRO A 8 12.72 5.45 17.56
CA PRO A 8 12.57 5.14 18.99
C PRO A 8 13.73 5.65 19.85
N GLU A 9 14.95 5.65 19.31
CA GLU A 9 16.18 6.15 19.94
C GLU A 9 16.15 7.67 20.22
N HIS A 10 15.30 8.40 19.50
CA HIS A 10 15.07 9.83 19.70
C HIS A 10 13.73 10.13 20.40
N GLY A 11 13.13 9.13 21.04
CA GLY A 11 11.86 9.26 21.76
C GLY A 11 10.62 9.26 20.84
N MET A 12 10.78 8.96 19.55
CA MET A 12 9.69 8.88 18.58
C MET A 12 9.27 7.43 18.38
N ALA A 13 8.66 6.85 19.41
CA ALA A 13 8.21 5.45 19.39
C ALA A 13 7.13 5.20 18.32
N PRO A 14 6.96 3.95 17.85
CA PRO A 14 5.88 3.59 16.94
C PRO A 14 4.52 3.96 17.49
N VAL A 15 3.74 4.71 16.71
CA VAL A 15 2.37 5.09 17.04
C VAL A 15 1.44 4.46 16.02
N LYS A 16 0.35 3.87 16.51
CA LYS A 16 -0.67 3.31 15.61
C LYS A 16 -1.26 4.41 14.72
N PRO A 17 -1.34 4.21 13.39
CA PRO A 17 -1.99 5.15 12.49
C PRO A 17 -3.44 5.43 12.92
N GLN A 18 -3.83 6.71 12.93
CA GLN A 18 -5.13 7.15 13.47
C GLN A 18 -6.23 7.37 12.43
N GLY A 19 -6.05 6.87 11.20
CA GLY A 19 -7.11 6.89 10.18
C GLY A 19 -6.71 7.59 8.90
N PHE A 20 -5.66 7.09 8.24
CA PHE A 20 -5.31 7.47 6.88
C PHE A 20 -4.97 6.21 6.08
N THR A 21 -5.20 6.29 4.77
CA THR A 21 -4.77 5.27 3.80
C THR A 21 -3.81 5.93 2.83
N MET A 22 -2.65 5.32 2.62
CA MET A 22 -1.67 5.79 1.65
C MET A 22 -1.95 5.16 0.30
N GLN A 23 -2.25 5.97 -0.71
CA GLN A 23 -2.55 5.48 -2.05
C GLN A 23 -1.39 5.68 -3.01
N LEU A 24 -0.95 4.60 -3.67
CA LEU A 24 0.04 4.62 -4.73
C LEU A 24 -0.65 4.51 -6.09
N HIS A 25 -0.39 5.47 -6.97
CA HIS A 25 -0.81 5.42 -8.37
C HIS A 25 0.40 4.95 -9.20
N LEU A 26 0.23 3.82 -9.86
CA LEU A 26 1.29 3.10 -10.55
C LEU A 26 0.99 3.00 -12.04
N GLY A 27 2.03 2.68 -12.83
CA GLY A 27 1.83 2.22 -14.21
C GLY A 27 1.15 0.85 -14.23
N SER A 28 0.42 0.57 -15.31
CA SER A 28 -0.22 -0.74 -15.54
C SER A 28 0.80 -1.89 -15.62
N ASP A 29 2.03 -1.58 -16.01
CA ASP A 29 3.17 -2.51 -16.04
C ASP A 29 3.77 -2.81 -14.66
N ASP A 30 3.55 -1.94 -13.67
CA ASP A 30 4.29 -1.98 -12.41
C ASP A 30 3.47 -2.54 -11.24
N ILE A 31 2.13 -2.46 -11.30
CA ILE A 31 1.26 -2.76 -10.16
C ILE A 31 1.41 -4.18 -9.64
N ASP A 32 1.60 -5.18 -10.52
CA ASP A 32 1.81 -6.57 -10.10
C ASP A 32 3.11 -6.76 -9.32
N ALA A 33 4.19 -6.14 -9.78
CA ALA A 33 5.50 -6.24 -9.13
C ALA A 33 5.49 -5.56 -7.75
N TRP A 34 4.88 -4.38 -7.64
CA TRP A 34 4.72 -3.69 -6.36
C TRP A 34 3.78 -4.41 -5.40
N TRP A 35 2.70 -4.98 -5.91
CA TRP A 35 1.76 -5.77 -5.12
C TRP A 35 2.43 -7.01 -4.53
N GLN A 36 3.16 -7.77 -5.34
CA GLN A 36 3.90 -8.94 -4.86
C GLN A 36 4.97 -8.55 -3.84
N ARG A 37 5.73 -7.49 -4.11
CA ARG A 37 6.72 -6.95 -3.16
C ARG A 37 6.10 -6.62 -1.80
N ALA A 38 4.90 -6.04 -1.78
CA ALA A 38 4.21 -5.72 -0.54
C ALA A 38 3.80 -6.98 0.23
N ILE A 39 3.29 -8.00 -0.47
CA ILE A 39 2.98 -9.31 0.14
C ILE A 39 4.24 -9.95 0.72
N ASP A 40 5.33 -9.99 -0.04
CA ASP A 40 6.61 -10.59 0.38
C ASP A 40 7.22 -9.85 1.60
N ALA A 41 6.96 -8.55 1.72
CA ALA A 41 7.33 -7.74 2.87
C ALA A 41 6.44 -7.97 4.12
N GLY A 42 5.45 -8.86 4.04
CA GLY A 42 4.56 -9.22 5.15
C GLY A 42 3.30 -8.36 5.27
N CYS A 43 2.94 -7.60 4.23
CA CYS A 43 1.67 -6.89 4.24
C CYS A 43 0.50 -7.87 4.14
N LYS A 44 -0.56 -7.59 4.91
CA LYS A 44 -1.79 -8.39 4.92
C LYS A 44 -2.77 -7.82 3.91
N VAL A 45 -3.21 -8.64 2.97
CA VAL A 45 -4.24 -8.24 1.99
C VAL A 45 -5.57 -8.02 2.70
N GLY A 46 -6.13 -6.81 2.58
CA GLY A 46 -7.49 -6.49 3.01
C GLY A 46 -8.47 -6.66 1.86
N THR A 47 -8.21 -5.95 0.75
CA THR A 47 -8.96 -6.08 -0.51
C THR A 47 -8.02 -6.59 -1.59
N PRO A 48 -8.27 -7.77 -2.19
CA PRO A 48 -7.43 -8.30 -3.26
C PRO A 48 -7.30 -7.34 -4.44
N LEU A 49 -6.13 -7.32 -5.07
CA LEU A 49 -5.90 -6.57 -6.30
C LEU A 49 -6.77 -7.15 -7.43
N GLN A 50 -7.72 -6.35 -7.92
CA GLN A 50 -8.66 -6.77 -8.95
C GLN A 50 -9.08 -5.59 -9.83
N VAL A 51 -9.67 -5.88 -10.99
CA VAL A 51 -10.31 -4.86 -11.82
C VAL A 51 -11.61 -4.44 -11.16
N MET A 52 -11.72 -3.15 -10.86
CA MET A 52 -12.90 -2.58 -10.23
C MET A 52 -13.90 -2.09 -11.27
N PHE A 53 -15.14 -1.83 -10.85
CA PHE A 53 -16.23 -1.45 -11.76
C PHE A 53 -15.96 -0.13 -12.51
N TRP A 54 -15.04 0.70 -12.02
CA TRP A 54 -14.60 1.93 -12.67
C TRP A 54 -13.45 1.73 -13.69
N GLY A 55 -13.02 0.50 -13.92
CA GLY A 55 -12.10 0.14 -15.00
C GLY A 55 -10.60 0.11 -14.63
N ASP A 56 -10.24 0.49 -13.41
CA ASP A 56 -8.86 0.38 -12.93
C ASP A 56 -8.60 -0.92 -12.19
N ARG A 57 -7.34 -1.32 -12.14
CA ARG A 57 -6.85 -2.34 -11.23
C ARG A 57 -6.57 -1.70 -9.87
N TRP A 58 -7.22 -2.19 -8.82
CA TRP A 58 -7.12 -1.62 -7.48
C TRP A 58 -7.16 -2.69 -6.38
N GLY A 59 -6.45 -2.46 -5.29
CA GLY A 59 -6.44 -3.32 -4.10
C GLY A 59 -5.94 -2.59 -2.86
N GLN A 60 -6.13 -3.20 -1.70
CA GLN A 60 -5.70 -2.68 -0.40
C GLN A 60 -4.99 -3.73 0.45
N LEU A 61 -3.98 -3.28 1.20
CA LEU A 61 -3.21 -4.08 2.14
C LEU A 61 -2.81 -3.25 3.36
N THR A 62 -2.57 -3.93 4.48
CA THR A 62 -2.06 -3.31 5.71
C THR A 62 -0.64 -3.81 5.96
N ASP A 63 0.31 -2.90 6.16
CA ASP A 63 1.69 -3.26 6.42
C ASP A 63 1.91 -3.78 7.87
N PRO A 64 3.09 -4.33 8.20
CA PRO A 64 3.39 -4.81 9.56
C PRO A 64 3.33 -3.74 10.66
N PHE A 65 3.39 -2.45 10.30
CA PHE A 65 3.31 -1.31 11.22
C PHE A 65 1.87 -0.83 11.42
N GLY A 66 0.91 -1.40 10.69
CA GLY A 66 -0.51 -1.07 10.77
C GLY A 66 -0.93 0.08 9.86
N VAL A 67 -0.08 0.52 8.92
CA VAL A 67 -0.45 1.53 7.92
C VAL A 67 -1.27 0.85 6.82
N GLU A 68 -2.39 1.46 6.46
CA GLU A 68 -3.21 0.99 5.35
C GLU A 68 -2.71 1.60 4.04
N TRP A 69 -2.57 0.74 3.04
CA TRP A 69 -2.11 1.08 1.70
C TRP A 69 -3.16 0.69 0.67
N ALA A 70 -3.32 1.53 -0.35
CA ALA A 70 -4.06 1.21 -1.56
C ALA A 70 -3.14 1.34 -2.78
N MET A 71 -3.29 0.46 -3.76
CA MET A 71 -2.58 0.57 -5.04
C MET A 71 -3.60 0.67 -6.16
N ASN A 72 -3.38 1.60 -7.09
CA ASN A 72 -4.21 1.83 -8.25
C ASN A 72 -3.35 1.91 -9.51
N ALA A 73 -3.81 1.29 -10.59
CA ALA A 73 -3.26 1.49 -11.93
C ALA A 73 -4.36 1.29 -12.98
N PRO A 74 -4.27 1.95 -14.15
CA PRO A 74 -5.14 1.62 -15.27
C PRO A 74 -4.96 0.16 -15.69
N VAL A 75 -6.01 -0.46 -16.21
CA VAL A 75 -5.90 -1.79 -16.84
C VAL A 75 -5.06 -1.69 -18.11
N LYS A 76 -4.20 -2.68 -18.37
CA LYS A 76 -3.48 -2.78 -19.64
C LYS A 76 -4.49 -2.94 -20.79
N ALA A 77 -4.30 -2.14 -21.84
CA ALA A 77 -5.02 -2.30 -23.10
C ALA A 77 -4.69 -3.64 -23.77
#